data_AF-A0A938M958-F1
#
_entry.id   AF-A0A938M958-F1
#
_cell.length_a   1.000
_cell.length_b   1.000
_cell.length_c   1.000
_cell.angle_alpha   90.00
_cell.angle_beta   90.00
_cell.angle_gamma   90.00
#
_symmetry.space_group_name_H-M   'P 1'
#
loop_
_entity.id
_entity.type
_entity.pdbx_description
1 polymer ?
#
loop_
_entity_poly.entity_id
_entity_poly.type
_entity_poly.pdbx_seq_one_letter_code
_entity_poly.pdbx_strand_id
1 'polypeptide(L)'
;MKTSVQLKKPYGKATFSRIKNARYLGWEDAFDVEFEDGLCFLEPHSSIRKANRIPAKAVPVCVEVDKELGSHFRVTYDTGEVAEVSWSFIRESPPARRRA
;
A
#
# COMPACT_ATOMS: atom_id res chain seq x y z
N MET A 1 -16.89 17.95 3.83
CA MET A 1 -15.79 17.29 4.57
C MET A 1 -15.98 15.78 4.46
N LYS A 2 -15.09 15.06 3.79
CA LYS A 2 -15.11 13.59 3.82
C LYS A 2 -14.42 13.17 5.13
N THR A 3 -15.19 12.65 6.08
CA THR A 3 -14.66 12.03 7.29
C THR A 3 -13.79 10.86 6.85
N SER A 4 -12.46 11.01 6.90
CA SER A 4 -11.55 9.90 6.67
C SER A 4 -11.75 8.91 7.82
N VAL A 5 -12.52 7.86 7.59
CA VAL A 5 -12.55 6.73 8.51
C VAL A 5 -11.13 6.20 8.52
N GLN A 6 -10.45 6.29 9.66
CA GLN A 6 -9.12 5.73 9.83
C GLN A 6 -9.25 4.20 9.79
N LEU A 7 -9.26 3.64 8.58
CA LEU A 7 -9.38 2.21 8.32
C LEU A 7 -8.15 1.45 8.78
N LYS A 8 -6.97 2.10 8.74
CA LYS A 8 -5.73 1.52 9.22
C LYS A 8 -5.75 1.30 10.73
N LYS A 9 -5.44 0.09 11.17
CA LYS A 9 -5.27 -0.27 12.58
C LYS A 9 -3.89 0.18 13.09
N PRO A 10 -3.68 0.28 14.41
CA PRO A 10 -2.33 0.45 14.95
C PRO A 10 -1.40 -0.70 14.53
N TYR A 11 -0.10 -0.44 14.51
CA TYR A 11 0.93 -1.45 14.22
C TYR A 11 0.75 -2.72 15.08
N GLY A 12 0.77 -3.88 14.44
CA GLY A 12 0.58 -5.20 15.07
C GLY A 12 -0.83 -5.48 15.58
N LYS A 13 -1.84 -4.71 15.13
CA LYS A 13 -3.24 -4.90 15.53
C LYS A 13 -4.15 -5.26 14.35
N ALA A 14 -3.67 -5.25 13.11
CA ALA A 14 -4.45 -5.75 11.99
C ALA A 14 -4.34 -7.27 11.90
N THR A 15 -5.36 -7.89 11.30
CA THR A 15 -5.36 -9.30 10.94
C THR A 15 -5.06 -9.45 9.46
N PHE A 16 -4.26 -10.46 9.13
CA PHE A 16 -3.95 -10.83 7.76
C PHE A 16 -5.22 -11.13 6.97
N SER A 17 -5.28 -10.60 5.76
CA SER A 17 -6.19 -11.01 4.70
C SER A 17 -5.42 -10.92 3.39
N ARG A 18 -5.69 -11.83 2.46
CA ARG A 18 -5.01 -11.87 1.17
C ARG A 18 -5.37 -10.62 0.36
N ILE A 19 -4.38 -10.03 -0.27
CA ILE A 19 -4.60 -9.01 -1.29
C ILE A 19 -5.16 -9.72 -2.52
N LYS A 20 -6.38 -9.35 -2.91
CA LYS A 20 -7.07 -9.88 -4.08
C LYS A 20 -6.70 -9.10 -5.33
N ASN A 21 -6.58 -7.78 -5.21
CA ASN A 21 -6.24 -6.90 -6.33
C ASN A 21 -5.48 -5.67 -5.83
N ALA A 22 -4.57 -5.16 -6.66
CA ALA A 22 -3.91 -3.88 -6.45
C ALA A 22 -3.74 -3.20 -7.81
N ARG A 23 -4.15 -1.94 -7.92
CA ARG A 23 -3.98 -1.15 -9.15
C ARG A 23 -3.67 0.30 -8.86
N TYR A 24 -2.85 0.90 -9.71
CA TYR A 24 -2.54 2.33 -9.65
C TYR A 24 -3.65 3.16 -10.32
N LEU A 25 -4.15 4.16 -9.61
CA LEU A 25 -5.12 5.14 -10.08
C LEU A 25 -4.40 6.46 -10.35
N GLY A 26 -3.93 6.65 -11.58
CA GLY A 26 -3.10 7.82 -11.93
C GLY A 26 -3.78 9.18 -11.70
N TRP A 27 -5.11 9.24 -11.74
CA TRP A 27 -5.86 10.47 -11.49
C TRP A 27 -5.93 10.86 -10.01
N GLU A 28 -5.78 9.90 -9.07
CA GLU A 28 -5.75 10.13 -7.62
C GLU A 28 -4.32 10.08 -7.05
N ASP A 29 -3.30 9.78 -7.87
CA ASP A 29 -1.92 9.45 -7.43
C ASP A 29 -1.91 8.46 -6.25
N ALA A 30 -2.69 7.37 -6.37
CA ALA A 30 -2.91 6.41 -5.30
C ALA A 30 -3.09 4.97 -5.83
N PHE A 31 -2.95 4.00 -4.94
CA PHE A 31 -3.18 2.58 -5.20
C PHE A 31 -4.50 2.15 -4.58
N ASP A 32 -5.41 1.62 -5.39
CA ASP A 32 -6.61 0.93 -4.92
C ASP A 32 -6.25 -0.53 -4.64
N VAL A 33 -6.41 -0.94 -3.38
CA VAL A 33 -6.03 -2.26 -2.88
C VAL A 33 -7.26 -2.94 -2.28
N GLU A 34 -7.65 -4.05 -2.89
CA GLU A 34 -8.79 -4.88 -2.49
C GLU A 34 -8.29 -6.13 -1.77
N PHE A 35 -8.93 -6.46 -0.64
CA PHE A 35 -8.66 -7.65 0.14
C PHE A 35 -9.77 -8.68 -0.01
N GLU A 36 -9.45 -9.96 0.21
CA GLU A 36 -10.43 -11.06 0.14
C GLU A 36 -11.55 -10.96 1.19
N ASP A 37 -11.33 -10.25 2.30
CA ASP A 37 -12.37 -9.99 3.31
C ASP A 37 -13.34 -8.84 2.93
N GLY A 38 -13.21 -8.30 1.71
CA GLY A 38 -14.07 -7.26 1.16
C GLY A 38 -13.68 -5.84 1.54
N LEU A 39 -12.60 -5.63 2.31
CA LEU A 39 -12.09 -4.29 2.58
C LEU A 39 -11.29 -3.74 1.39
N CYS A 40 -11.51 -2.47 1.09
CA CYS A 40 -10.72 -1.73 0.11
C CYS A 40 -10.01 -0.55 0.75
N PHE A 41 -8.78 -0.30 0.33
CA PHE A 41 -7.96 0.80 0.80
C PHE A 41 -7.45 1.60 -0.40
N LEU A 42 -7.48 2.92 -0.25
CA LEU A 42 -6.84 3.84 -1.17
C LEU A 42 -5.53 4.31 -0.53
N GLU A 43 -4.40 3.71 -0.91
CA GLU A 43 -3.08 4.03 -0.38
C GLU A 43 -2.41 5.12 -1.23
N PRO A 44 -2.04 6.27 -0.65
CA PRO A 44 -1.32 7.31 -1.38
C PRO A 44 0.00 6.81 -1.94
N HIS A 45 0.28 7.11 -3.21
CA HIS A 45 1.54 6.75 -3.86
C HIS A 45 2.76 7.37 -3.14
N SER A 46 2.60 8.57 -2.59
CA SER A 46 3.61 9.24 -1.77
C SER A 46 4.04 8.43 -0.54
N SER A 47 3.12 7.69 0.11
CA SER A 47 3.44 6.81 1.24
C SER A 47 4.38 5.68 0.82
N ILE A 48 4.06 5.03 -0.31
CA ILE A 48 4.85 3.91 -0.84
C ILE A 48 6.23 4.38 -1.28
N ARG A 49 6.30 5.51 -2.02
CA ARG A 49 7.57 6.09 -2.45
C ARG A 49 8.47 6.42 -1.27
N LYS A 50 7.91 7.08 -0.26
CA LYS A 50 8.65 7.44 0.96
C LYS A 50 9.19 6.21 1.69
N ALA A 51 8.38 5.16 1.83
CA ALA A 51 8.78 3.93 2.51
C ALA A 51 9.88 3.18 1.76
N ASN A 52 9.89 3.24 0.43
CA ASN A 52 10.81 2.49 -0.44
C ASN A 52 11.95 3.34 -1.02
N ARG A 53 12.07 4.62 -0.62
CA ARG A 53 13.09 5.58 -1.12
C ARG A 53 13.04 5.79 -2.64
N ILE A 54 11.84 5.77 -3.21
CA ILE A 54 11.62 5.97 -4.64
C ILE A 54 11.51 7.47 -4.95
N PRO A 55 12.12 7.96 -6.05
CA PRO A 55 12.00 9.37 -6.45
C PRO A 55 10.55 9.83 -6.61
N ALA A 56 10.26 11.08 -6.22
CA ALA A 56 8.91 11.64 -6.34
C ALA A 56 8.38 11.71 -7.78
N LYS A 57 9.28 11.70 -8.77
CA LYS A 57 8.95 11.74 -10.20
C LYS A 57 8.80 10.36 -10.84
N ALA A 58 9.16 9.28 -10.14
CA ALA A 58 9.04 7.93 -10.68
C ALA A 58 7.57 7.57 -10.90
N VAL A 59 7.31 6.90 -12.02
CA VAL A 59 5.96 6.52 -12.46
C VAL A 59 5.80 5.01 -12.40
N PRO A 60 4.72 4.49 -11.78
CA PRO A 60 4.41 3.06 -11.81
C PRO A 60 4.15 2.59 -13.25
N VAL A 61 4.88 1.56 -13.68
CA VAL A 61 4.69 0.93 -15.02
C VAL A 61 4.09 -0.47 -14.93
N CYS A 62 4.26 -1.16 -13.80
CA CYS A 62 3.67 -2.47 -13.55
C CYS A 62 3.24 -2.60 -12.09
N VAL A 63 2.09 -3.25 -11.85
CA VAL A 63 1.60 -3.61 -10.52
C VAL A 63 1.21 -5.08 -10.53
N GLU A 64 1.81 -5.89 -9.66
CA GLU A 64 1.61 -7.33 -9.62
C GLU A 64 1.33 -7.79 -8.19
N VAL A 65 0.23 -8.50 -7.98
CA VAL A 65 -0.09 -9.10 -6.67
C VAL A 65 0.59 -10.47 -6.56
N ASP A 66 1.10 -10.79 -5.37
CA ASP A 66 1.57 -12.12 -5.01
C ASP A 66 0.45 -13.15 -5.17
N LYS A 67 0.56 -14.03 -6.18
CA LYS A 67 -0.49 -15.00 -6.51
C LYS A 67 -0.55 -16.17 -5.54
N GLU A 68 0.55 -16.50 -4.88
CA GLU A 68 0.63 -17.67 -4.03
C GLU A 68 -0.01 -17.38 -2.67
N LEU A 69 0.49 -16.35 -1.97
CA LEU A 69 0.04 -16.02 -0.62
C LEU A 69 -0.88 -14.81 -0.57
N GLY A 70 -0.92 -13.96 -1.59
CA GLY A 70 -1.62 -12.66 -1.52
C GLY A 70 -1.03 -11.77 -0.42
N SER A 71 0.25 -11.96 -0.09
CA SER A 71 0.88 -11.32 1.07
C SER A 71 1.34 -9.89 0.81
N HIS A 72 1.57 -9.56 -0.45
CA HIS A 72 2.07 -8.27 -0.91
C HIS A 72 1.69 -8.02 -2.38
N PHE A 73 1.94 -6.81 -2.85
CA PHE A 73 2.05 -6.52 -4.28
C PHE A 73 3.37 -5.81 -4.58
N ARG A 74 3.85 -5.96 -5.81
CA ARG A 74 5.04 -5.30 -6.34
C ARG A 74 4.63 -4.17 -7.26
N VAL A 75 5.35 -3.06 -7.16
CA VAL A 75 5.24 -1.92 -8.07
C VAL A 75 6.59 -1.73 -8.73
N THR A 76 6.65 -1.91 -10.04
CA THR A 76 7.83 -1.61 -10.86
C THR A 76 7.68 -0.20 -11.43
N TYR A 77 8.76 0.59 -11.33
CA TYR A 77 8.79 1.98 -11.78
C TYR A 77 9.57 2.13 -13.09
N ASP A 78 9.29 3.20 -13.82
CA ASP A 78 10.01 3.58 -15.05
C ASP A 78 11.51 3.81 -14.85
N THR A 79 11.90 4.22 -13.64
CA THR A 79 13.29 4.43 -13.22
C THR A 79 14.02 3.14 -12.79
N GLY A 80 13.32 2.00 -12.78
CA GLY A 80 13.88 0.66 -12.52
C GLY A 80 13.79 0.20 -11.07
N GLU A 81 13.41 1.06 -10.13
CA GLU A 81 13.14 0.66 -8.74
C GLU A 81 11.89 -0.24 -8.66
N VAL A 82 11.87 -1.07 -7.62
CA VAL A 82 10.73 -1.92 -7.28
C VAL A 82 10.35 -1.69 -5.82
N ALA A 83 9.09 -1.37 -5.57
CA ALA A 83 8.52 -1.39 -4.22
C ALA A 83 7.79 -2.71 -3.98
N GLU A 84 8.11 -3.38 -2.88
CA GLU A 84 7.29 -4.48 -2.37
C GLU A 84 6.43 -3.96 -1.22
N VAL A 85 5.11 -4.05 -1.36
CA VAL A 85 4.13 -3.46 -0.45
C VAL A 85 3.32 -4.56 0.21
N SER A 86 3.57 -4.79 1.51
CA SER A 86 2.91 -5.84 2.28
C SER A 86 1.45 -5.51 2.61
N TRP A 87 0.65 -6.55 2.86
CA TRP A 87 -0.71 -6.42 3.39
C TRP A 87 -0.76 -5.55 4.66
N SER A 88 0.25 -5.67 5.53
CA SER A 88 0.33 -4.95 6.80
C SER A 88 0.65 -3.48 6.59
N PHE A 89 1.44 -3.11 5.59
CA PHE A 89 1.67 -1.71 5.25
C PHE A 89 0.37 -0.99 4.90
N ILE A 90 -0.53 -1.67 4.18
CA ILE A 90 -1.83 -1.14 3.79
C ILE A 90 -2.79 -1.10 4.97
N ARG A 91 -2.79 -2.13 5.84
CA ARG A 91 -3.74 -2.22 6.96
C ARG A 91 -3.31 -1.53 8.23
N GLU A 92 -2.03 -1.20 8.39
CA GLU A 92 -1.49 -0.70 9.64
C GLU A 92 -0.89 0.69 9.53
N SER A 93 -1.12 1.50 10.55
CA SER A 93 -0.43 2.75 10.76
C SER A 93 0.98 2.46 11.30
N PRO A 94 1.99 3.29 10.95
CA PRO A 94 3.33 3.15 11.51
C PRO A 94 3.30 3.12 13.05
N PRO A 95 4.27 2.46 13.70
CA PRO A 95 4.40 2.50 15.15
C PRO A 95 4.40 3.95 15.65
N ALA A 96 3.65 4.23 16.71
CA ALA A 96 3.78 5.51 17.40
C ALA A 96 5.24 5.67 17.83
N ARG A 97 5.85 6.83 17.56
CA ARG A 97 7.18 7.13 18.09
C ARG A 97 7.11 6.96 19.61
N ARG A 98 7.82 5.98 20.16
CA ARG A 98 8.20 6.02 21.57
C ARG A 98 8.99 7.31 21.75
N ARG A 99 8.47 8.26 22.54
CA ARG A 99 9.34 9.25 23.16
C ARG A 99 10.31 8.43 24.03
N ALA A 100 11.59 8.49 23.69
CA ALA A 100 12.65 7.98 24.54
C ALA A 100 12.68 8.77 25.84
#